data_AF-A0A7K1IPM6-F1
#
_entry.id   AF-A0A7K1IPM6-F1
#
_cell.length_a   1.000
_cell.length_b   1.000
_cell.length_c   1.000
_cell.angle_alpha   90.00
_cell.angle_beta   90.00
_cell.angle_gamma   90.00
#
_symmetry.space_group_name_H-M   'P 1'
#
loop_
_entity.id
_entity.type
_entity.pdbx_description
1 polymer ?
#
loop_
_entity_poly.entity_id
_entity_poly.type
_entity_poly.pdbx_seq_one_letter_code
_entity_poly.pdbx_strand_id
1 'polypeptide(L)'
;MDKPLTGDQAQTHRREQIRQGMHEIQQRIDAACALVGRDSSEVTTIVVTKTYPASDVSLLHELGVRDVGENRDQEASTKQAGLTDLTLTWHCIGQVQTNKAKSIAAWADVVHSVDRPDLVKAFSRAASMRQAWLNHSQKLKVLIQVSLDADPDRGGCRRDQVLGLADAIAATQTLDLKGVMAVAPLGMDPKRAFADLQQISFDLAGQYPNAAWISAGMTGDFEAAITAGATHVRIGSAILGNRA
;
A
#
# COMPACT_ATOMS: atom_id res chain seq x y z
N MET A 1 9.31 0.72 40.73
CA MET A 1 8.81 1.86 39.95
C MET A 1 9.92 2.23 38.99
N ASP A 2 9.76 1.90 37.72
CA ASP A 2 10.78 2.24 36.72
C ASP A 2 10.81 3.76 36.52
N LYS A 3 12.03 4.30 36.51
CA LYS A 3 12.27 5.73 36.29
C LYS A 3 11.86 6.07 34.84
N PRO A 4 11.15 7.17 34.59
CA PRO A 4 10.77 7.55 33.22
C PRO A 4 12.02 7.75 32.35
N LEU A 5 11.96 7.23 31.11
CA LEU A 5 13.03 7.36 30.12
C LEU A 5 13.28 8.83 29.76
N THR A 6 14.53 9.22 29.56
CA THR A 6 14.85 10.50 28.93
C THR A 6 14.46 10.49 27.44
N GLY A 7 14.39 11.65 26.79
CA GLY A 7 13.99 11.73 25.37
C GLY A 7 14.85 10.87 24.43
N ASP A 8 16.17 10.84 24.67
CA ASP A 8 17.13 10.05 23.89
C ASP A 8 17.01 8.54 24.16
N GLN A 9 16.76 8.17 25.43
CA GLN A 9 16.49 6.77 25.81
C GLN A 9 15.15 6.28 25.24
N ALA A 10 14.13 7.13 25.23
CA ALA A 10 12.82 6.81 24.66
C ALA A 10 12.90 6.61 23.15
N GLN A 11 13.66 7.46 22.43
CA GLN A 11 13.87 7.31 20.99
C GLN A 11 14.67 6.04 20.66
N THR A 12 15.72 5.74 21.43
CA THR A 12 16.50 4.50 21.28
C THR A 12 15.62 3.27 21.51
N HIS A 13 14.81 3.27 22.57
CA HIS A 13 13.88 2.18 22.85
C HIS A 13 12.84 2.02 21.73
N ARG A 14 12.28 3.13 21.23
CA ARG A 14 11.33 3.10 20.12
C ARG A 14 11.94 2.53 18.84
N ARG A 15 13.16 2.95 18.49
CA ARG A 15 13.92 2.41 17.36
C ARG A 15 14.10 0.90 17.47
N GLU A 16 14.46 0.43 18.65
CA GLU A 16 14.68 -0.99 18.90
C GLU A 16 13.41 -1.82 18.79
N GLN A 17 12.28 -1.32 19.29
CA GLN A 17 10.97 -1.97 19.10
C GLN A 17 10.62 -2.12 17.61
N ILE A 18 10.81 -1.06 16.82
CA ILE A 18 10.54 -1.08 15.38
C ILE A 18 11.47 -2.08 14.68
N ARG A 19 12.76 -2.06 15.01
CA ARG A 19 13.75 -2.98 14.46
C ARG A 19 13.39 -4.45 14.74
N GLN A 20 12.93 -4.75 15.95
CA GLN A 20 12.51 -6.08 16.33
C GLN A 20 11.25 -6.51 15.55
N GLY A 21 10.23 -5.66 15.47
CA GLY A 21 9.02 -5.95 14.69
C GLY A 21 9.30 -6.16 13.20
N MET A 22 10.21 -5.37 12.61
CA MET A 22 10.68 -5.57 11.23
C MET A 22 11.36 -6.93 11.06
N HIS A 23 12.22 -7.32 12.00
CA HIS A 23 12.93 -8.60 11.94
C HIS A 23 11.97 -9.79 11.98
N GLU A 24 10.99 -9.77 12.90
CA GLU A 24 9.97 -10.81 13.02
C GLU A 24 9.10 -10.93 11.76
N ILE A 25 8.73 -9.80 11.16
CA ILE A 25 7.97 -9.80 9.91
C ILE A 25 8.81 -10.33 8.76
N GLN A 26 10.07 -9.94 8.64
CA GLN A 26 10.94 -10.44 7.58
C GLN A 26 11.10 -11.97 7.66
N GLN A 27 11.29 -12.53 8.86
CA GLN A 27 11.37 -13.99 9.05
C GLN A 27 10.10 -14.71 8.60
N ARG A 28 8.91 -14.13 8.90
CA ARG A 28 7.63 -14.70 8.48
C ARG A 28 7.43 -14.61 6.96
N ILE A 29 7.88 -13.52 6.33
CA ILE A 29 7.89 -13.36 4.87
C ILE A 29 8.81 -14.40 4.23
N ASP A 30 10.04 -14.55 4.72
CA ASP A 30 11.00 -15.53 4.22
C ASP A 30 10.44 -16.95 4.29
N ALA A 31 9.82 -17.31 5.42
CA ALA A 31 9.18 -18.61 5.59
C ALA A 31 8.01 -18.81 4.61
N ALA A 32 7.13 -17.81 4.45
CA ALA A 32 6.01 -17.89 3.52
C ALA A 32 6.46 -18.00 2.05
N CYS A 33 7.50 -17.27 1.66
CA CYS A 33 8.10 -17.35 0.33
C CYS A 33 8.74 -18.73 0.08
N ALA A 34 9.46 -19.27 1.06
CA ALA A 34 10.08 -20.59 0.97
C ALA A 34 9.05 -21.72 0.72
N LEU A 35 7.86 -21.63 1.30
CA LEU A 35 6.77 -22.61 1.09
C LEU A 35 6.32 -22.71 -0.37
N VAL A 36 6.51 -21.66 -1.17
CA VAL A 36 6.10 -21.58 -2.57
C VAL A 36 7.27 -21.39 -3.54
N GLY A 37 8.51 -21.57 -3.05
CA GLY A 37 9.71 -21.49 -3.87
C GLY A 37 9.99 -20.10 -4.48
N ARG A 38 9.60 -19.03 -3.78
CA ARG A 38 9.80 -17.64 -4.21
C ARG A 38 10.93 -16.97 -3.45
N ASP A 39 11.58 -15.99 -4.07
CA ASP A 39 12.54 -15.11 -3.38
C ASP A 39 11.78 -14.04 -2.58
N SER A 40 12.17 -13.78 -1.33
CA SER A 40 11.51 -12.76 -0.49
C SER A 40 11.76 -11.34 -0.99
N SER A 41 12.80 -11.10 -1.79
CA SER A 41 13.04 -9.83 -2.47
C SER A 41 11.99 -9.47 -3.53
N GLU A 42 11.16 -10.43 -3.96
CA GLU A 42 9.99 -10.18 -4.82
C GLU A 42 8.79 -9.58 -4.06
N VAL A 43 8.85 -9.55 -2.72
CA VAL A 43 7.77 -9.06 -1.86
C VAL A 43 8.15 -7.72 -1.25
N THR A 44 7.46 -6.67 -1.68
CA THR A 44 7.58 -5.34 -1.08
C THR A 44 6.72 -5.28 0.20
N THR A 45 7.37 -4.94 1.32
CA THR A 45 6.65 -4.64 2.57
C THR A 45 6.35 -3.16 2.65
N ILE A 46 5.06 -2.80 2.57
CA ILE A 46 4.58 -1.44 2.81
C ILE A 46 4.30 -1.30 4.30
N VAL A 47 5.08 -0.48 5.00
CA VAL A 47 4.87 -0.24 6.42
C VAL A 47 3.73 0.77 6.61
N VAL A 48 2.63 0.32 7.22
CA VAL A 48 1.43 1.13 7.40
C VAL A 48 1.59 2.03 8.62
N THR A 49 1.79 3.33 8.37
CA THR A 49 2.17 4.33 9.38
C THR A 49 0.99 5.16 9.88
N LYS A 50 -0.24 4.85 9.46
CA LYS A 50 -1.46 5.50 9.95
C LYS A 50 -1.51 5.50 11.48
N THR A 51 -1.94 6.60 12.07
CA THR A 51 -1.99 6.86 13.52
C THR A 51 -0.65 6.88 14.26
N TYR A 52 0.49 6.79 13.55
CA TYR A 52 1.83 6.95 14.13
C TYR A 52 2.46 8.28 13.72
N PRO A 53 3.31 8.89 14.57
CA PRO A 53 3.92 10.20 14.31
C PRO A 53 4.96 10.14 13.17
N ALA A 54 5.28 11.30 12.58
CA ALA A 54 6.33 11.43 11.55
C ALA A 54 7.72 10.97 12.03
N SER A 55 7.99 11.05 13.34
CA SER A 55 9.23 10.54 13.95
C SER A 55 9.39 9.03 13.77
N ASP A 56 8.30 8.26 13.80
CA ASP A 56 8.36 6.81 13.55
C ASP A 56 8.70 6.54 12.08
N VAL A 57 8.18 7.36 11.15
CA VAL A 57 8.52 7.27 9.72
C VAL A 57 10.01 7.57 9.48
N SER A 58 10.57 8.54 10.22
CA SER A 58 12.00 8.84 10.17
C SER A 58 12.84 7.65 10.67
N LEU A 59 12.47 7.04 11.79
CA LEU A 59 13.13 5.84 12.32
C LEU A 59 13.04 4.66 11.35
N LEU A 60 11.88 4.44 10.72
CA LEU A 60 11.69 3.42 9.69
C LEU A 60 12.65 3.65 8.51
N HIS A 61 12.77 4.88 8.03
CA HIS A 61 13.68 5.24 6.94
C HIS A 61 15.15 4.95 7.32
N GLU A 62 15.57 5.31 8.54
CA GLU A 62 16.91 5.01 9.06
C GLU A 62 17.18 3.50 9.21
N LEU A 63 16.13 2.71 9.43
CA LEU A 63 16.19 1.24 9.48
C LEU A 63 16.08 0.59 8.09
N GLY A 64 16.06 1.39 7.02
CA GLY A 64 16.10 0.91 5.63
C GLY A 64 14.74 0.78 4.95
N VAL A 65 13.63 1.12 5.62
CA VAL A 65 12.30 1.12 4.99
C VAL A 65 12.22 2.20 3.92
N ARG A 66 11.63 1.86 2.79
CA ARG A 66 11.41 2.78 1.66
C ARG A 66 9.94 2.94 1.30
N ASP A 67 9.10 1.97 1.59
CA ASP A 67 7.68 1.98 1.24
C ASP A 67 6.81 2.17 2.48
N VAL A 68 6.08 3.28 2.53
CA VAL A 68 5.20 3.64 3.67
C VAL A 68 3.76 3.87 3.21
N GLY A 69 2.81 3.40 4.01
CA GLY A 69 1.38 3.38 3.68
C GLY A 69 0.53 4.23 4.61
N GLU A 70 -0.31 5.07 4.03
CA GLU A 70 -1.27 5.91 4.75
C GLU A 70 -2.72 5.70 4.30
N ASN A 71 -3.64 5.81 5.26
CA ASN A 71 -5.07 5.61 5.01
C ASN A 71 -5.83 6.94 4.83
N ARG A 72 -5.32 8.05 5.35
CA ARG A 72 -6.06 9.32 5.43
C ARG A 72 -5.22 10.46 4.88
N ASP A 73 -5.78 11.17 3.90
CA ASP A 73 -5.14 12.30 3.22
C ASP A 73 -4.61 13.37 4.19
N GLN A 74 -5.41 13.77 5.19
CA GLN A 74 -5.03 14.83 6.12
C GLN A 74 -3.78 14.46 6.94
N GLU A 75 -3.67 13.21 7.36
CA GLU A 75 -2.54 12.72 8.13
C GLU A 75 -1.31 12.52 7.24
N ALA A 76 -1.51 11.94 6.05
CA ALA A 76 -0.44 11.67 5.08
C ALA A 76 0.22 12.95 4.58
N SER A 77 -0.58 13.93 4.14
CA SER A 77 -0.09 15.21 3.62
C SER A 77 0.74 15.97 4.65
N THR A 78 0.35 15.95 5.92
CA THR A 78 1.13 16.58 7.00
C THR A 78 2.45 15.85 7.24
N LYS A 79 2.47 14.51 7.28
CA LYS A 79 3.73 13.75 7.45
C LYS A 79 4.66 13.93 6.27
N GLN A 80 4.15 13.79 5.04
CA GLN A 80 4.95 13.87 3.84
C GLN A 80 5.59 15.25 3.68
N ALA A 81 4.85 16.33 3.98
CA ALA A 81 5.39 17.70 3.93
C ALA A 81 6.54 17.93 4.93
N GLY A 82 6.58 17.18 6.05
CA GLY A 82 7.63 17.25 7.06
C GLY A 82 8.81 16.30 6.82
N LEU A 83 8.77 15.47 5.78
CA LEU A 83 9.74 14.40 5.51
C LEU A 83 10.19 14.40 4.04
N THR A 84 10.20 15.56 3.40
CA THR A 84 10.52 15.71 1.97
C THR A 84 11.99 15.50 1.64
N ASP A 85 12.86 15.53 2.66
CA ASP A 85 14.29 15.21 2.58
C ASP A 85 14.55 13.69 2.58
N LEU A 86 13.56 12.87 2.95
CA LEU A 86 13.67 11.42 2.96
C LEU A 86 13.26 10.82 1.62
N THR A 87 14.04 9.84 1.14
CA THR A 87 13.70 9.11 -0.10
C THR A 87 12.74 7.96 0.23
N LEU A 88 11.45 8.27 0.23
CA LEU A 88 10.36 7.34 0.51
C LEU A 88 9.40 7.24 -0.67
N THR A 89 8.80 6.06 -0.86
CA THR A 89 7.64 5.84 -1.71
C THR A 89 6.40 5.87 -0.82
N TRP A 90 5.49 6.80 -1.10
CA TRP A 90 4.26 6.98 -0.33
C TRP A 90 3.07 6.28 -1.01
N HIS A 91 2.44 5.36 -0.28
CA HIS A 91 1.31 4.58 -0.73
C HIS A 91 0.01 5.08 -0.08
N CYS A 92 -0.94 5.53 -0.89
CA CYS A 92 -2.32 5.73 -0.46
C CYS A 92 -3.06 4.38 -0.52
N ILE A 93 -3.36 3.82 0.65
CA ILE A 93 -3.98 2.50 0.79
C ILE A 93 -5.37 2.53 1.44
N GLY A 94 -5.84 3.72 1.82
CA GLY A 94 -7.20 3.95 2.31
C GLY A 94 -8.19 4.26 1.19
N GLN A 95 -9.48 4.12 1.47
CA GLN A 95 -10.53 4.51 0.53
C GLN A 95 -10.45 5.99 0.17
N VAL A 96 -10.67 6.28 -1.12
CA VAL A 96 -10.53 7.63 -1.65
C VAL A 96 -11.88 8.24 -1.99
N GLN A 97 -12.16 9.38 -1.36
CA GLN A 97 -13.21 10.30 -1.79
C GLN A 97 -12.73 11.08 -3.03
N THR A 98 -13.57 11.22 -4.05
CA THR A 98 -13.18 11.83 -5.33
C THR A 98 -12.65 13.27 -5.17
N ASN A 99 -13.22 14.04 -4.24
CA ASN A 99 -12.78 15.41 -3.93
C ASN A 99 -11.38 15.48 -3.28
N LYS A 100 -10.83 14.37 -2.78
CA LYS A 100 -9.49 14.28 -2.19
C LYS A 100 -8.41 13.89 -3.19
N ALA A 101 -8.77 13.46 -4.40
CA ALA A 101 -7.81 12.99 -5.41
C ALA A 101 -6.70 14.00 -5.72
N LYS A 102 -7.01 15.31 -5.73
CA LYS A 102 -6.01 16.38 -5.95
C LYS A 102 -4.96 16.41 -4.84
N SER A 103 -5.39 16.33 -3.58
CA SER A 103 -4.48 16.35 -2.42
C SER A 103 -3.65 15.07 -2.39
N ILE A 104 -4.29 13.91 -2.57
CA ILE A 104 -3.62 12.62 -2.59
C ILE A 104 -2.56 12.54 -3.69
N ALA A 105 -2.86 12.98 -4.91
CA ALA A 105 -1.89 12.98 -6.00
C ALA A 105 -0.68 13.89 -5.75
N ALA A 106 -0.77 14.86 -4.81
CA ALA A 106 0.34 15.74 -4.48
C ALA A 106 1.38 15.06 -3.58
N TRP A 107 0.97 14.14 -2.69
CA TRP A 107 1.87 13.46 -1.76
C TRP A 107 2.12 11.98 -2.08
N ALA A 108 1.20 11.30 -2.75
CA ALA A 108 1.32 9.87 -3.02
C ALA A 108 2.12 9.60 -4.30
N ASP A 109 2.88 8.50 -4.27
CA ASP A 109 3.55 7.91 -5.43
C ASP A 109 2.75 6.74 -5.99
N VAL A 110 1.99 6.05 -5.12
CA VAL A 110 1.15 4.90 -5.47
C VAL A 110 -0.22 5.03 -4.81
N VAL A 111 -1.30 4.82 -5.56
CA VAL A 111 -2.68 4.74 -5.04
C VAL A 111 -3.21 3.33 -5.24
N HIS A 112 -3.57 2.64 -4.15
CA HIS A 112 -3.99 1.24 -4.19
C HIS A 112 -5.51 1.06 -4.36
N SER A 113 -6.27 2.15 -4.22
CA SER A 113 -7.70 2.13 -3.94
C SER A 113 -8.56 2.73 -5.07
N VAL A 114 -8.15 2.55 -6.34
CA VAL A 114 -8.96 3.00 -7.49
C VAL A 114 -10.04 1.95 -7.76
N ASP A 115 -11.32 2.31 -7.57
CA ASP A 115 -12.43 1.36 -7.64
C ASP A 115 -13.59 1.79 -8.56
N ARG A 116 -13.49 2.96 -9.19
CA ARG A 116 -14.55 3.51 -10.04
C ARG A 116 -14.03 4.52 -11.07
N PRO A 117 -14.73 4.72 -12.21
CA PRO A 117 -14.28 5.62 -13.27
C PRO A 117 -14.06 7.07 -12.83
N ASP A 118 -14.83 7.54 -11.85
CA ASP A 118 -14.69 8.91 -11.33
C ASP A 118 -13.34 9.13 -10.64
N LEU A 119 -12.78 8.11 -9.98
CA LEU A 119 -11.43 8.21 -9.41
C LEU A 119 -10.37 8.23 -10.51
N VAL A 120 -10.53 7.45 -11.58
CA VAL A 120 -9.62 7.50 -12.73
C VAL A 120 -9.56 8.91 -13.32
N LYS A 121 -10.72 9.53 -13.57
CA LYS A 121 -10.81 10.91 -14.08
C LYS A 121 -10.19 11.92 -13.11
N ALA A 122 -10.51 11.81 -11.82
CA ALA A 122 -10.04 12.75 -10.81
C ALA A 122 -8.52 12.67 -10.60
N PHE A 123 -7.95 11.46 -10.52
CA PHE A 123 -6.51 11.25 -10.42
C PHE A 123 -5.77 11.63 -11.70
N SER A 124 -6.32 11.31 -12.88
CA SER A 124 -5.71 11.70 -14.15
C SER A 124 -5.56 13.22 -14.26
N ARG A 125 -6.62 13.96 -13.92
CA ARG A 125 -6.59 15.43 -13.85
C ARG A 125 -5.59 15.94 -12.81
N ALA A 126 -5.59 15.36 -11.61
CA ALA A 126 -4.70 15.77 -10.54
C ALA A 126 -3.21 15.53 -10.86
N ALA A 127 -2.89 14.37 -11.44
CA ALA A 127 -1.55 14.01 -11.89
C ALA A 127 -1.09 14.93 -13.03
N SER A 128 -1.97 15.22 -14.00
CA SER A 128 -1.66 16.18 -15.07
C SER A 128 -1.30 17.57 -14.53
N MET A 129 -2.03 18.05 -13.52
CA MET A 129 -1.64 19.29 -12.84
C MET A 129 -0.25 19.16 -12.20
N ARG A 130 0.01 18.11 -11.41
CA ARG A 130 1.32 17.90 -10.75
C ARG A 130 2.48 17.91 -11.76
N GLN A 131 2.32 17.24 -12.90
CA GLN A 131 3.35 17.19 -13.94
C GLN A 131 3.66 18.58 -14.51
N ALA A 132 2.63 19.40 -14.75
CA ALA A 132 2.78 20.77 -15.23
C ALA A 132 3.46 21.70 -14.19
N TRP A 133 3.18 21.52 -12.90
CA TRP A 133 3.78 22.33 -11.83
C TRP A 133 5.25 21.98 -11.54
N LEU A 134 5.62 20.70 -11.65
CA LEU A 134 6.93 20.21 -11.23
C LEU A 134 7.91 19.96 -12.38
N ASN A 135 7.51 20.19 -13.64
CA ASN A 135 8.23 19.70 -14.84
C ASN A 135 8.62 18.21 -14.70
N HIS A 136 7.78 17.45 -13.99
CA HIS A 136 8.04 16.07 -13.63
C HIS A 136 7.17 15.18 -14.49
N SER A 137 7.74 14.27 -15.25
CA SER A 137 7.01 13.40 -16.18
C SER A 137 6.53 12.10 -15.56
N GLN A 138 6.78 11.89 -14.26
CA GLN A 138 6.42 10.66 -13.59
C GLN A 138 4.90 10.50 -13.54
N LYS A 139 4.42 9.32 -13.93
CA LYS A 139 3.02 8.93 -13.83
C LYS A 139 2.70 8.50 -12.41
N LEU A 140 1.49 8.80 -11.95
CA LEU A 140 0.98 8.27 -10.69
C LEU A 140 0.72 6.77 -10.85
N LYS A 141 1.38 5.94 -10.04
CA LYS A 141 1.14 4.49 -10.05
C LYS A 141 -0.21 4.22 -9.39
N VAL A 142 -1.02 3.35 -10.00
CA VAL A 142 -2.34 3.01 -9.47
C VAL A 142 -2.58 1.51 -9.50
N LEU A 143 -3.28 1.00 -8.49
CA LEU A 143 -3.85 -0.34 -8.48
C LEU A 143 -5.37 -0.25 -8.43
N ILE A 144 -6.02 -1.22 -9.04
CA ILE A 144 -7.47 -1.37 -9.00
C ILE A 144 -7.83 -2.12 -7.72
N GLN A 145 -8.64 -1.51 -6.85
CA GLN A 145 -9.16 -2.20 -5.68
C GLN A 145 -10.36 -3.06 -6.08
N VAL A 146 -10.32 -4.32 -5.71
CA VAL A 146 -11.36 -5.32 -6.00
C VAL A 146 -12.08 -5.69 -4.70
N SER A 147 -13.40 -5.71 -4.75
CA SER A 147 -14.23 -6.27 -3.67
C SER A 147 -14.36 -7.79 -3.86
N LEU A 148 -14.07 -8.56 -2.80
CA LEU A 148 -14.12 -10.03 -2.81
C LEU A 148 -15.42 -10.60 -2.21
N ASP A 149 -16.30 -9.74 -1.70
CA ASP A 149 -17.53 -10.12 -0.98
C ASP A 149 -18.72 -9.17 -1.24
N ALA A 150 -18.56 -8.21 -2.15
CA ALA A 150 -19.54 -7.17 -2.47
C ALA A 150 -19.97 -6.27 -1.30
N ASP A 151 -19.21 -6.24 -0.19
CA ASP A 151 -19.50 -5.34 0.93
C ASP A 151 -19.16 -3.88 0.54
N PRO A 152 -20.15 -2.97 0.52
CA PRO A 152 -19.94 -1.58 0.11
C PRO A 152 -19.00 -0.81 1.04
N ASP A 153 -18.89 -1.20 2.32
CA ASP A 153 -18.08 -0.50 3.30
C ASP A 153 -16.58 -0.80 3.16
N ARG A 154 -16.21 -1.93 2.53
CA ARG A 154 -14.81 -2.25 2.20
C ARG A 154 -14.33 -1.55 0.92
N GLY A 155 -15.27 -1.11 0.07
CA GLY A 155 -14.96 -0.49 -1.22
C GLY A 155 -14.38 -1.50 -2.21
N GLY A 156 -13.97 -1.00 -3.38
CA GLY A 156 -13.50 -1.85 -4.47
C GLY A 156 -14.59 -2.14 -5.51
N CYS A 157 -14.16 -2.36 -6.75
CA CYS A 157 -15.03 -2.71 -7.85
C CYS A 157 -15.35 -4.19 -7.87
N ARG A 158 -16.39 -4.57 -8.60
CA ARG A 158 -16.67 -5.98 -8.90
C ARG A 158 -15.65 -6.52 -9.90
N ARG A 159 -15.44 -7.85 -9.89
CA ARG A 159 -14.51 -8.55 -10.81
C ARG A 159 -14.76 -8.19 -12.28
N ASP A 160 -16.01 -8.12 -12.70
CA ASP A 160 -16.41 -7.81 -14.08
C ASP A 160 -16.17 -6.34 -14.47
N GLN A 161 -15.85 -5.46 -13.52
CA GLN A 161 -15.53 -4.05 -13.76
C GLN A 161 -14.03 -3.79 -13.89
N VAL A 162 -13.18 -4.75 -13.52
CA VAL A 162 -11.71 -4.58 -13.45
C VAL A 162 -11.13 -4.19 -14.82
N LEU A 163 -11.49 -4.92 -15.88
CA LEU A 163 -10.97 -4.62 -17.22
C LEU A 163 -11.43 -3.25 -17.75
N GLY A 164 -12.69 -2.87 -17.49
CA GLY A 164 -13.18 -1.54 -17.88
C GLY A 164 -12.46 -0.40 -17.14
N LEU A 165 -12.06 -0.61 -15.89
CA LEU A 165 -11.20 0.34 -15.17
C LEU A 165 -9.78 0.35 -15.71
N ALA A 166 -9.23 -0.82 -16.05
CA ALA A 166 -7.90 -0.93 -16.64
C ALA A 166 -7.81 -0.19 -17.98
N ASP A 167 -8.82 -0.35 -18.85
CA ASP A 167 -8.95 0.42 -20.10
C ASP A 167 -8.97 1.92 -19.84
N ALA A 168 -9.81 2.36 -18.89
CA ALA A 168 -9.92 3.77 -18.54
C ALA A 168 -8.59 4.35 -18.01
N ILE A 169 -7.83 3.58 -17.22
CA ILE A 169 -6.52 3.98 -16.69
C ILE A 169 -5.48 4.02 -17.81
N ALA A 170 -5.43 2.99 -18.65
CA ALA A 170 -4.48 2.87 -19.76
C ALA A 170 -4.68 3.97 -20.83
N ALA A 171 -5.91 4.46 -21.00
CA ALA A 171 -6.22 5.59 -21.86
C ALA A 171 -5.67 6.94 -21.36
N THR A 172 -5.19 7.01 -20.11
CA THR A 172 -4.60 8.24 -19.55
C THR A 172 -3.11 8.31 -19.81
N GLN A 173 -2.59 9.52 -20.00
CA GLN A 173 -1.14 9.75 -20.12
C GLN A 173 -0.45 9.94 -18.76
N THR A 174 -1.21 10.07 -17.68
CA THR A 174 -0.70 10.49 -16.36
C THR A 174 -0.79 9.41 -15.29
N LEU A 175 -1.51 8.32 -15.54
CA LEU A 175 -1.60 7.17 -14.64
C LEU A 175 -0.84 5.97 -15.21
N ASP A 176 -0.31 5.16 -14.31
CA ASP A 176 0.45 3.94 -14.62
C ASP A 176 -0.19 2.78 -13.87
N LEU A 177 -0.93 1.94 -14.58
CA LEU A 177 -1.61 0.78 -14.01
C LEU A 177 -0.57 -0.26 -13.58
N LYS A 178 -0.55 -0.57 -12.29
CA LYS A 178 0.39 -1.53 -11.70
C LYS A 178 -0.22 -2.87 -11.32
N GLY A 179 -1.53 -2.97 -11.14
CA GLY A 179 -2.18 -4.25 -10.87
C GLY A 179 -3.41 -4.11 -9.99
N VAL A 180 -3.59 -5.05 -9.07
CA VAL A 180 -4.79 -5.17 -8.24
C VAL A 180 -4.51 -5.14 -6.75
N MET A 181 -5.48 -4.68 -5.99
CA MET A 181 -5.47 -4.67 -4.53
C MET A 181 -6.76 -5.27 -4.00
N ALA A 182 -6.68 -6.06 -2.93
CA ALA A 182 -7.86 -6.39 -2.13
C ALA A 182 -7.53 -6.56 -0.65
N VAL A 183 -8.59 -6.62 0.14
CA VAL A 183 -8.59 -6.99 1.55
C VAL A 183 -9.43 -8.25 1.69
N ALA A 184 -8.93 -9.26 2.41
CA ALA A 184 -9.71 -10.45 2.68
C ALA A 184 -10.96 -10.08 3.50
N PRO A 185 -12.16 -10.56 3.11
CA PRO A 185 -13.38 -10.39 3.88
C PRO A 185 -13.27 -10.96 5.29
N LEU A 186 -13.91 -10.31 6.27
CA LEU A 186 -14.01 -10.87 7.62
C LEU A 186 -14.78 -12.19 7.59
N GLY A 187 -14.22 -13.23 8.20
CA GLY A 187 -14.83 -14.56 8.26
C GLY A 187 -14.69 -15.41 6.99
N MET A 188 -14.06 -14.88 5.94
CA MET A 188 -13.65 -15.69 4.78
C MET A 188 -12.24 -16.25 5.00
N ASP A 189 -12.00 -17.49 4.55
CA ASP A 189 -10.65 -18.04 4.52
C ASP A 189 -9.75 -17.17 3.63
N PRO A 190 -8.67 -16.56 4.16
CA PRO A 190 -7.77 -15.72 3.39
C PRO A 190 -7.16 -16.44 2.18
N LYS A 191 -6.92 -17.76 2.25
CA LYS A 191 -6.38 -18.51 1.12
C LYS A 191 -7.33 -18.49 -0.07
N ARG A 192 -8.63 -18.68 0.18
CA ARG A 192 -9.66 -18.59 -0.86
C ARG A 192 -9.75 -17.17 -1.41
N ALA A 193 -9.82 -16.17 -0.53
CA ALA A 193 -9.91 -14.77 -0.91
C ALA A 193 -8.76 -14.34 -1.83
N PHE A 194 -7.52 -14.71 -1.48
CA PHE A 194 -6.35 -14.31 -2.25
C PHE A 194 -6.12 -15.16 -3.50
N ALA A 195 -6.58 -16.43 -3.55
CA ALA A 195 -6.61 -17.19 -4.78
C ALA A 195 -7.55 -16.56 -5.84
N ASP A 196 -8.71 -16.05 -5.40
CA ASP A 196 -9.61 -15.31 -6.29
C ASP A 196 -8.94 -14.03 -6.82
N LEU A 197 -8.23 -13.28 -5.97
CA LEU A 197 -7.47 -12.09 -6.38
C LEU A 197 -6.33 -12.44 -7.36
N GLN A 198 -5.63 -13.55 -7.12
CA GLN A 198 -4.55 -14.03 -8.00
C GLN A 198 -5.06 -14.28 -9.41
N GLN A 199 -6.22 -14.93 -9.55
CA GLN A 199 -6.82 -15.17 -10.87
C GLN A 199 -7.19 -13.84 -11.56
N ILE A 200 -7.74 -12.88 -10.82
CA ILE A 200 -8.05 -11.55 -11.38
C ILE A 200 -6.78 -10.83 -11.84
N SER A 201 -5.69 -10.93 -11.07
CA SER A 201 -4.40 -10.37 -11.47
C SER A 201 -3.83 -11.05 -12.71
N PHE A 202 -3.97 -12.37 -12.84
CA PHE A 202 -3.54 -13.11 -14.01
C PHE A 202 -4.32 -12.68 -15.26
N ASP A 203 -5.65 -12.60 -15.17
CA ASP A 203 -6.52 -12.14 -16.25
C ASP A 203 -6.17 -10.70 -16.68
N LEU A 204 -5.86 -9.82 -15.71
CA LEU A 204 -5.43 -8.44 -15.96
C LEU A 204 -4.06 -8.39 -16.63
N ALA A 205 -3.08 -9.10 -16.11
CA ALA A 205 -1.71 -9.10 -16.64
C ALA A 205 -1.63 -9.68 -18.06
N GLY A 206 -2.54 -10.59 -18.43
CA GLY A 206 -2.65 -11.10 -19.80
C GLY A 206 -2.97 -10.02 -20.84
N GLN A 207 -3.63 -8.93 -20.44
CA GLN A 207 -3.94 -7.78 -21.32
C GLN A 207 -3.03 -6.57 -21.06
N TYR A 208 -2.57 -6.39 -19.82
CA TYR A 208 -1.66 -5.32 -19.43
C TYR A 208 -0.45 -5.93 -18.70
N PRO A 209 0.59 -6.38 -19.43
CA PRO A 209 1.71 -7.14 -18.83
C PRO A 209 2.47 -6.41 -17.71
N ASN A 210 2.43 -5.07 -17.68
CA ASN A 210 3.05 -4.26 -16.64
C ASN A 210 2.18 -4.12 -15.37
N ALA A 211 0.95 -4.65 -15.38
CA ALA A 211 -0.03 -4.57 -14.30
C ALA A 211 -0.05 -5.84 -13.43
N ALA A 212 1.12 -6.32 -13.03
CA ALA A 212 1.29 -7.61 -12.33
C ALA A 212 1.41 -7.49 -10.79
N TRP A 213 1.26 -6.29 -10.22
CA TRP A 213 1.31 -6.11 -8.77
C TRP A 213 0.04 -6.66 -8.11
N ILE A 214 0.24 -7.44 -7.05
CA ILE A 214 -0.83 -7.94 -6.19
C ILE A 214 -0.59 -7.37 -4.81
N SER A 215 -1.37 -6.36 -4.44
CA SER A 215 -1.35 -5.80 -3.09
C SER A 215 -2.39 -6.47 -2.21
N ALA A 216 -1.95 -7.36 -1.34
CA ALA A 216 -2.82 -8.16 -0.47
C ALA A 216 -2.06 -8.58 0.78
N GLY A 217 -2.81 -8.94 1.83
CA GLY A 217 -2.22 -9.32 3.10
C GLY A 217 -1.93 -8.16 4.04
N MET A 218 -2.36 -8.33 5.28
CA MET A 218 -2.08 -7.52 6.46
C MET A 218 -1.46 -8.41 7.54
N THR A 219 -1.14 -7.85 8.70
CA THR A 219 -0.46 -8.56 9.82
C THR A 219 -0.99 -9.98 10.11
N GLY A 220 -2.29 -10.22 9.96
CA GLY A 220 -2.93 -11.50 10.30
C GLY A 220 -3.04 -12.51 9.16
N ASP A 221 -2.78 -12.12 7.91
CA ASP A 221 -3.06 -12.96 6.75
C ASP A 221 -2.07 -12.79 5.58
N PHE A 222 -0.97 -12.04 5.75
CA PHE A 222 -0.02 -11.80 4.68
C PHE A 222 0.71 -13.07 4.22
N GLU A 223 0.91 -14.07 5.08
CA GLU A 223 1.50 -15.34 4.66
C GLU A 223 0.61 -16.04 3.64
N ALA A 224 -0.71 -16.08 3.88
CA ALA A 224 -1.66 -16.60 2.92
C ALA A 224 -1.63 -15.79 1.61
N ALA A 225 -1.53 -14.46 1.70
CA ALA A 225 -1.41 -13.59 0.53
C ALA A 225 -0.13 -13.89 -0.28
N ILE A 226 1.02 -14.05 0.37
CA ILE A 226 2.30 -14.39 -0.29
C ILE A 226 2.20 -15.74 -1.00
N THR A 227 1.62 -16.75 -0.34
CA THR A 227 1.43 -18.07 -0.98
C THR A 227 0.49 -18.01 -2.18
N ALA A 228 -0.43 -17.03 -2.21
CA ALA A 228 -1.31 -16.74 -3.35
C ALA A 228 -0.71 -15.73 -4.35
N GLY A 229 0.59 -15.42 -4.26
CA GLY A 229 1.29 -14.59 -5.23
C GLY A 229 1.31 -13.08 -4.94
N ALA A 230 0.97 -12.64 -3.72
CA ALA A 230 1.13 -11.24 -3.35
C ALA A 230 2.56 -10.75 -3.59
N THR A 231 2.68 -9.55 -4.15
CA THR A 231 3.96 -8.84 -4.37
C THR A 231 4.09 -7.64 -3.45
N HIS A 232 2.99 -7.18 -2.85
CA HIS A 232 2.98 -6.07 -1.90
C HIS A 232 2.12 -6.43 -0.68
N VAL A 233 2.74 -6.52 0.49
CA VAL A 233 2.06 -6.76 1.77
C VAL A 233 1.99 -5.47 2.59
N ARG A 234 0.91 -5.28 3.36
CA ARG A 234 0.64 -4.00 4.08
C ARG A 234 0.64 -4.23 5.59
N ILE A 235 1.78 -3.98 6.23
CA ILE A 235 2.01 -4.37 7.63
C ILE A 235 2.11 -3.15 8.53
N GLY A 236 1.29 -3.08 9.57
CA GLY A 236 1.26 -1.96 10.51
C GLY A 236 1.70 -2.36 11.91
N SER A 237 0.73 -2.74 12.75
CA SER A 237 0.92 -2.97 14.19
C SER A 237 1.99 -4.00 14.56
N ALA A 238 2.29 -4.97 13.70
CA ALA A 238 3.38 -5.92 13.98
C ALA A 238 4.78 -5.31 13.86
N ILE A 239 4.94 -4.21 13.11
CA ILE A 239 6.20 -3.47 13.02
C ILE A 239 6.23 -2.35 14.04
N LEU A 240 5.15 -1.58 14.13
CA LEU A 240 5.10 -0.36 14.95
C LEU A 240 4.58 -0.58 16.37
N GLY A 241 4.22 -1.82 16.73
CA GLY A 241 3.64 -2.18 18.02
C GLY A 241 2.20 -1.69 18.22
N ASN A 242 1.58 -2.11 19.31
CA ASN A 242 0.30 -1.56 19.74
C ASN A 242 0.47 -0.15 20.31
N ARG A 243 -0.57 0.67 20.17
CA ARG A 243 -0.65 1.98 20.80
C ARG A 243 -0.57 1.80 22.33
N ALA A 244 0.28 2.57 23.00
CA ALA A 244 0.13 2.83 24.42
C ALA A 244 -1.02 3.83 24.64
#